data_AF-A0A182UHW1-F1
#
_entry.id   AF-A0A182UHW1-F1
#
_cell.length_a   1.000
_cell.length_b   1.000
_cell.length_c   1.000
_cell.angle_alpha   90.00
_cell.angle_beta   90.00
_cell.angle_gamma   90.00
#
_symmetry.space_group_name_H-M   'P 1'
#
loop_
_entity.id
_entity.type
_entity.pdbx_description
1 polymer ?
#
loop_
_entity_poly.entity_id
_entity_poly.type
_entity_poly.pdbx_seq_one_letter_code
_entity_poly.pdbx_strand_id
1 'polypeptide(L)'
;MPATRVMIRGAEQLWQPDVVHSYLALLQSCSNPETLEAAAGALQNLAACYWQPSIEIRATVRKEKGLPILVELLRMEVDRVVCAVATALRNLAIDQRNKELIGKYAMRDLVQKLPSGNPQCDQGTSDDTIAAVLATLNEVIKKNAEFARSLLDAGGVERLMNMSRQKSKYTPRVLKFASQLLFTMWQHQDLRDVYKKHGWKEQDFVTKTIASRNLNSSNGGAGGSYSDNSPNSPNNTLNRPMASQSGTRYEDRTMKRQQASSSANNGGQAMSLPPGDGTIKMGR
;
A
#
# COMPACT_ATOMS: atom_id res chain seq x y z
N MET A 1 -34.03 4.65 -11.64
CA MET A 1 -33.54 3.46 -12.37
C MET A 1 -32.58 2.71 -11.47
N PRO A 2 -32.88 1.47 -11.02
CA PRO A 2 -31.88 0.68 -10.32
C PRO A 2 -30.78 0.32 -11.32
N ALA A 3 -29.53 0.60 -10.97
CA ALA A 3 -28.39 0.25 -11.79
C ALA A 3 -28.40 -1.27 -12.01
N THR A 4 -28.53 -1.69 -13.27
CA THR A 4 -28.40 -3.10 -13.68
C THR A 4 -27.06 -3.59 -13.15
N ARG A 5 -27.07 -4.52 -12.18
CA ARG A 5 -25.85 -5.09 -11.60
C ARG A 5 -25.15 -5.85 -12.72
N VAL A 6 -24.19 -5.22 -13.37
CA VAL A 6 -23.38 -5.83 -14.42
C VAL A 6 -22.79 -7.10 -13.83
N MET A 7 -23.06 -8.25 -14.42
CA MET A 7 -22.56 -9.52 -13.91
C MET A 7 -21.06 -9.60 -14.18
N ILE A 8 -20.28 -9.37 -13.15
CA ILE A 8 -18.81 -9.42 -13.22
C ILE A 8 -18.40 -10.89 -13.22
N ARG A 9 -17.64 -11.29 -14.24
CA ARG A 9 -17.25 -12.69 -14.49
C ARG A 9 -15.73 -12.81 -14.63
N GLY A 10 -15.21 -13.99 -14.31
CA GLY A 10 -13.79 -14.30 -14.48
C GLY A 10 -12.89 -13.49 -13.53
N ALA A 11 -11.69 -13.17 -14.00
CA ALA A 11 -10.66 -12.53 -13.17
C ALA A 11 -11.08 -11.15 -12.62
N GLU A 12 -12.02 -10.45 -13.27
CA GLU A 12 -12.49 -9.13 -12.83
C GLU A 12 -13.09 -9.13 -11.43
N GLN A 13 -13.56 -10.29 -10.94
CA GLN A 13 -14.09 -10.47 -9.59
C GLN A 13 -13.04 -10.22 -8.50
N LEU A 14 -11.75 -10.44 -8.79
CA LEU A 14 -10.67 -10.37 -7.79
C LEU A 14 -10.42 -8.95 -7.26
N TRP A 15 -10.77 -7.92 -8.02
CA TRP A 15 -10.54 -6.52 -7.66
C TRP A 15 -11.83 -5.70 -7.55
N GLN A 16 -12.97 -6.37 -7.37
CA GLN A 16 -14.23 -5.67 -7.08
C GLN A 16 -14.27 -5.21 -5.62
N PRO A 17 -14.85 -4.03 -5.32
CA PRO A 17 -15.03 -3.56 -3.95
C PRO A 17 -15.67 -4.61 -3.02
N ASP A 18 -16.64 -5.39 -3.52
CA ASP A 18 -17.34 -6.43 -2.77
C ASP A 18 -16.40 -7.51 -2.19
N VAL A 19 -15.21 -7.72 -2.78
CA VAL A 19 -14.23 -8.68 -2.24
C VAL A 19 -13.67 -8.26 -0.87
N VAL A 20 -13.69 -6.96 -0.59
CA VAL A 20 -13.19 -6.40 0.68
C VAL A 20 -14.00 -6.95 1.85
N HIS A 21 -15.33 -7.05 1.72
CA HIS A 21 -16.19 -7.58 2.78
C HIS A 21 -15.80 -9.00 3.18
N SER A 22 -15.51 -9.86 2.21
CA SER A 22 -15.07 -11.24 2.48
C SER A 22 -13.76 -11.29 3.24
N TYR A 23 -12.76 -10.49 2.84
CA TYR A 23 -11.48 -10.45 3.56
C TYR A 23 -11.62 -9.84 4.95
N LEU A 24 -12.41 -8.77 5.12
CA LEU A 24 -12.64 -8.17 6.43
C LEU A 24 -13.38 -9.13 7.38
N ALA A 25 -14.36 -9.90 6.88
CA ALA A 25 -15.05 -10.91 7.67
C ALA A 25 -14.09 -12.01 8.16
N LEU A 26 -13.17 -12.47 7.30
CA LEU A 26 -12.11 -13.41 7.71
C LEU A 26 -11.20 -12.80 8.78
N LEU A 27 -10.77 -11.54 8.59
CA LEU A 27 -9.90 -10.83 9.53
C LEU A 27 -10.54 -10.61 10.91
N GLN A 28 -11.87 -10.51 10.98
CA GLN A 28 -12.60 -10.33 12.24
C GLN A 28 -12.95 -11.63 12.95
N SER A 29 -13.26 -12.68 12.18
CA SER A 29 -13.88 -13.91 12.73
C SER A 29 -12.91 -15.07 12.87
N CYS A 30 -11.79 -15.06 12.14
CA CYS A 30 -10.84 -16.16 12.18
C CYS A 30 -9.77 -15.97 13.25
N SER A 31 -9.37 -17.07 13.89
CA SER A 31 -8.20 -17.13 14.79
C SER A 31 -6.99 -17.82 14.14
N ASN A 32 -7.19 -18.53 13.02
CA ASN A 32 -6.10 -19.21 12.31
C ASN A 32 -5.13 -18.18 11.71
N PRO A 33 -3.85 -18.15 12.12
CA PRO A 33 -2.92 -17.15 11.64
C PRO A 33 -2.62 -17.22 10.15
N GLU A 34 -2.71 -18.40 9.52
CA GLU A 34 -2.52 -18.54 8.07
C GLU A 34 -3.63 -17.84 7.28
N THR A 35 -4.87 -17.96 7.75
CA THR A 35 -6.02 -17.30 7.14
C THR A 35 -5.94 -15.78 7.32
N LEU A 36 -5.53 -15.32 8.51
CA LEU A 36 -5.35 -13.90 8.79
C LEU A 36 -4.23 -13.28 7.94
N GLU A 37 -3.08 -13.96 7.85
CA GLU A 37 -1.97 -13.56 7.00
C GLU A 37 -2.38 -13.49 5.52
N ALA A 38 -3.06 -14.52 5.02
CA ALA A 38 -3.51 -14.57 3.63
C ALA A 38 -4.54 -13.46 3.31
N ALA A 39 -5.50 -13.22 4.20
CA ALA A 39 -6.49 -12.17 4.02
C ALA A 39 -5.86 -10.76 4.07
N ALA A 40 -4.93 -10.52 5.00
CA ALA A 40 -4.18 -9.27 5.06
C ALA A 40 -3.28 -9.07 3.82
N GLY A 41 -2.62 -10.15 3.36
CA GLY A 41 -1.81 -10.16 2.14
C GLY A 41 -2.63 -9.89 0.87
N ALA A 42 -3.87 -10.40 0.80
CA ALA A 42 -4.78 -10.10 -0.31
C ALA A 42 -5.15 -8.61 -0.33
N LEU A 43 -5.52 -8.02 0.81
CA LEU A 43 -5.80 -6.58 0.91
C LEU A 43 -4.56 -5.74 0.57
N GLN A 44 -3.38 -6.16 1.03
CA GLN A 44 -2.10 -5.53 0.68
C GLN A 44 -1.91 -5.46 -0.84
N ASN A 45 -2.06 -6.58 -1.54
CA ASN A 45 -1.91 -6.67 -2.99
C ASN A 45 -2.93 -5.78 -3.71
N LEU A 46 -4.20 -5.85 -3.30
CA LEU A 46 -5.27 -5.05 -3.89
C LEU A 46 -5.08 -3.54 -3.67
N ALA A 47 -4.41 -3.13 -2.60
CA ALA A 47 -4.16 -1.73 -2.27
C ALA A 47 -2.86 -1.15 -2.88
N ALA A 48 -2.02 -1.96 -3.54
CA ALA A 48 -0.63 -1.61 -3.85
C ALA A 48 -0.41 -0.59 -4.99
N CYS A 49 -1.37 -0.43 -5.91
CA CYS A 49 -1.14 0.27 -7.18
C CYS A 49 -1.90 1.60 -7.29
N TYR A 50 -1.50 2.45 -8.25
CA TYR A 50 -2.13 3.74 -8.58
C TYR A 50 -3.17 3.65 -9.71
N TRP A 51 -3.81 2.49 -9.85
CA TRP A 51 -4.89 2.26 -10.81
C TRP A 51 -6.26 2.34 -10.12
N GLN A 52 -7.32 2.52 -10.93
CA GLN A 52 -8.66 2.83 -10.43
C GLN A 52 -9.22 1.79 -9.44
N PRO A 53 -9.17 0.46 -9.70
CA PRO A 53 -9.61 -0.53 -8.71
C PRO A 53 -8.87 -0.46 -7.37
N SER A 54 -7.54 -0.27 -7.33
CA SER A 54 -6.85 -0.11 -6.05
C SER A 54 -7.29 1.14 -5.29
N ILE A 55 -7.58 2.24 -5.98
CA ILE A 55 -8.13 3.46 -5.35
C ILE A 55 -9.48 3.15 -4.70
N GLU A 56 -10.35 2.44 -5.42
CA GLU A 56 -11.68 2.03 -4.92
C GLU A 56 -11.58 1.04 -3.76
N ILE A 57 -10.68 0.06 -3.82
CA ILE A 57 -10.41 -0.87 -2.72
C ILE A 57 -9.94 -0.11 -1.48
N ARG A 58 -8.96 0.79 -1.59
CA ARG A 58 -8.48 1.60 -0.44
C ARG A 58 -9.62 2.41 0.18
N ALA A 59 -10.51 2.98 -0.64
CA ALA A 59 -11.67 3.71 -0.16
C ALA A 59 -12.70 2.81 0.51
N THR A 60 -12.92 1.61 -0.03
CA THR A 60 -13.88 0.62 0.47
C THR A 60 -13.43 0.05 1.81
N VAL A 61 -12.15 -0.34 1.94
CA VAL A 61 -11.58 -0.79 3.23
C VAL A 61 -11.84 0.22 4.34
N ARG A 62 -11.70 1.52 4.08
CA ARG A 62 -12.03 2.55 5.08
C ARG A 62 -13.52 2.64 5.37
N LYS A 63 -14.37 2.66 4.35
CA LYS A 63 -15.84 2.76 4.51
C LYS A 63 -16.39 1.59 5.33
N GLU A 64 -15.84 0.40 5.11
CA GLU A 64 -16.20 -0.85 5.79
C GLU A 64 -15.50 -1.04 7.14
N LYS A 65 -14.96 0.03 7.74
CA LYS A 65 -14.26 -0.01 9.05
C LYS A 65 -13.10 -1.04 9.10
N GLY A 66 -12.46 -1.27 7.96
CA GLY A 66 -11.31 -2.16 7.82
C GLY A 66 -10.06 -1.69 8.56
N LEU A 67 -9.85 -0.38 8.68
CA LEU A 67 -8.67 0.17 9.36
C LEU A 67 -8.61 -0.22 10.85
N PRO A 68 -9.67 -0.04 11.67
CA PRO A 68 -9.71 -0.56 13.03
C PRO A 68 -9.36 -2.05 13.16
N ILE A 69 -9.89 -2.91 12.28
CA ILE A 69 -9.64 -4.36 12.30
C ILE A 69 -8.15 -4.64 12.10
N LEU A 70 -7.53 -4.00 11.09
CA LEU A 70 -6.10 -4.14 10.83
C LEU A 70 -5.25 -3.62 12.00
N VAL A 71 -5.64 -2.52 12.63
CA VAL A 71 -4.93 -1.98 13.80
C VAL A 71 -5.03 -2.92 15.01
N GLU A 72 -6.16 -3.59 15.19
CA GLU A 72 -6.31 -4.61 16.24
C GLU A 72 -5.39 -5.81 15.99
N LEU A 73 -5.32 -6.30 14.75
CA LEU A 73 -4.42 -7.39 14.37
C LEU A 73 -2.94 -7.07 14.54
N LEU A 74 -2.54 -5.79 14.47
CA LEU A 74 -1.16 -5.40 14.83
C LEU A 74 -0.81 -5.83 16.26
N ARG A 75 -1.77 -5.96 17.18
CA ARG A 75 -1.50 -6.31 18.59
C ARG A 75 -1.23 -7.80 18.80
N MET A 76 -1.41 -8.63 17.78
CA MET A 76 -1.12 -10.06 17.88
C MET A 76 0.37 -10.33 18.12
N GLU A 77 0.66 -11.49 18.70
CA GLU A 77 2.01 -12.04 18.91
C GLU A 77 2.43 -13.00 17.78
N VAL A 78 1.84 -12.83 16.60
CA VAL A 78 2.16 -13.66 15.43
C VAL A 78 2.85 -12.82 14.36
N ASP A 79 4.18 -12.93 14.29
CA ASP A 79 5.06 -12.07 13.49
C ASP A 79 4.63 -11.93 12.02
N ARG A 80 4.36 -13.06 11.34
CA ARG A 80 3.92 -13.05 9.93
C ARG A 80 2.61 -12.29 9.69
N VAL A 81 1.67 -12.37 10.62
CA VAL A 81 0.40 -11.63 10.54
C VAL A 81 0.66 -10.13 10.72
N VAL A 82 1.48 -9.77 11.72
CA VAL A 82 1.86 -8.37 11.96
C VAL A 82 2.58 -7.78 10.74
N CYS A 83 3.49 -8.53 10.13
CA CYS A 83 4.19 -8.12 8.91
C CYS A 83 3.23 -7.85 7.74
N ALA A 84 2.31 -8.79 7.47
CA ALA A 84 1.32 -8.67 6.40
C ALA A 84 0.40 -7.46 6.63
N VAL A 85 -0.09 -7.29 7.87
CA VAL A 85 -0.96 -6.18 8.29
C VAL A 85 -0.26 -4.83 8.21
N ALA A 86 0.97 -4.70 8.72
CA ALA A 86 1.74 -3.46 8.62
C ALA A 86 1.92 -3.04 7.16
N THR A 87 2.30 -4.00 6.31
CA THR A 87 2.48 -3.73 4.87
C THR A 87 1.15 -3.39 4.18
N ALA A 88 0.04 -4.01 4.57
CA ALA A 88 -1.30 -3.63 4.09
C ALA A 88 -1.65 -2.19 4.50
N LEU A 89 -1.42 -1.81 5.76
CA LEU A 89 -1.63 -0.45 6.26
C LEU A 89 -0.79 0.58 5.51
N ARG A 90 0.47 0.26 5.19
CA ARG A 90 1.31 1.11 4.34
C ARG A 90 0.68 1.38 2.98
N ASN A 91 0.18 0.35 2.30
CA ASN A 91 -0.47 0.50 1.00
C ASN A 91 -1.79 1.26 1.11
N LEU A 92 -2.57 1.01 2.17
CA LEU A 92 -3.80 1.74 2.46
C LEU A 92 -3.53 3.23 2.72
N ALA A 93 -2.42 3.56 3.38
CA ALA A 93 -1.98 4.94 3.66
C ALA A 93 -1.56 5.73 2.40
N ILE A 94 -1.50 5.11 1.22
CA ILE A 94 -1.35 5.85 -0.04
C ILE A 94 -2.56 6.78 -0.27
N ASP A 95 -3.76 6.37 0.16
CA ASP A 95 -4.93 7.26 0.19
C ASP A 95 -4.82 8.24 1.36
N GLN A 96 -4.96 9.53 1.08
CA GLN A 96 -4.75 10.60 2.05
C GLN A 96 -5.67 10.50 3.28
N ARG A 97 -6.96 10.17 3.13
CA ARG A 97 -7.86 10.08 4.30
C ARG A 97 -7.63 8.80 5.07
N ASN A 98 -7.15 7.73 4.42
CA ASN A 98 -6.68 6.55 5.15
C ASN A 98 -5.43 6.88 5.96
N LYS A 99 -4.47 7.60 5.36
CA LYS A 99 -3.26 8.06 6.04
C LYS A 99 -3.58 8.82 7.33
N GLU A 100 -4.54 9.73 7.28
CA GLU A 100 -4.99 10.50 8.45
C GLU A 100 -5.54 9.60 9.57
N LEU A 101 -6.40 8.63 9.22
CA LEU A 101 -6.97 7.71 10.19
C LEU A 101 -5.90 6.76 10.77
N ILE A 102 -4.99 6.25 9.94
CA ILE A 102 -3.90 5.38 10.38
C ILE A 102 -2.98 6.16 11.32
N GLY A 103 -2.59 7.38 10.97
CA GLY A 103 -1.76 8.23 11.84
C GLY A 103 -2.42 8.52 13.19
N LYS A 104 -3.74 8.74 13.21
CA LYS A 104 -4.47 9.01 14.46
C LYS A 104 -4.62 7.78 15.36
N TYR A 105 -4.83 6.59 14.79
CA TYR A 105 -5.25 5.42 15.57
C TYR A 105 -4.21 4.30 15.68
N ALA A 106 -3.25 4.23 14.75
CA ALA A 106 -2.28 3.12 14.69
C ALA A 106 -0.87 3.52 15.15
N MET A 107 -0.57 4.80 15.34
CA MET A 107 0.79 5.28 15.58
C MET A 107 1.46 4.57 16.76
N ARG A 108 0.78 4.53 17.91
CA ARG A 108 1.30 3.87 19.12
C ARG A 108 1.52 2.38 18.91
N ASP A 109 0.55 1.69 18.32
CA ASP A 109 0.62 0.25 18.05
C ASP A 109 1.78 -0.09 17.10
N LEU A 110 2.01 0.71 16.07
CA LEU A 110 3.16 0.57 15.17
C LEU A 110 4.49 0.80 15.90
N VAL A 111 4.59 1.85 16.71
CA VAL A 111 5.83 2.14 17.47
C VAL A 111 6.16 1.05 18.48
N GLN A 112 5.14 0.47 19.12
CA GLN A 112 5.31 -0.65 20.05
C GLN A 112 5.86 -1.92 19.37
N LYS A 113 5.70 -2.06 18.04
CA LYS A 113 6.30 -3.15 17.26
C LYS A 113 7.75 -2.90 16.82
N LEU A 114 8.30 -1.71 17.06
CA LEU A 114 9.73 -1.48 16.89
C LEU A 114 10.51 -2.01 18.10
N PRO A 115 11.72 -2.57 17.91
CA PRO A 115 12.58 -3.00 19.00
C PRO A 115 12.80 -1.89 20.02
N SER A 116 12.56 -2.22 21.29
CA SER A 116 12.75 -1.34 22.44
C SER A 116 14.20 -1.30 22.92
N GLY A 117 15.01 -2.29 22.54
CA GLY A 117 16.33 -2.53 23.13
C GLY A 117 16.31 -3.45 24.34
N ASN A 118 15.12 -3.88 24.78
CA ASN A 118 14.97 -4.92 25.79
C ASN A 118 14.87 -6.30 25.12
N PRO A 119 15.87 -7.19 25.27
CA PRO A 119 15.90 -8.50 24.59
C PRO A 119 14.67 -9.37 24.83
N GLN A 120 14.00 -9.20 25.97
CA GLN A 120 12.85 -10.00 26.38
C GLN A 120 11.54 -9.55 25.74
N CYS A 121 11.44 -8.26 25.39
CA CYS A 121 10.31 -7.68 24.65
C CYS A 121 10.50 -7.77 23.13
N ASP A 122 11.75 -7.80 22.68
CA ASP A 122 12.11 -7.83 21.26
C ASP A 122 12.17 -9.27 20.69
N GLN A 123 11.96 -10.28 21.55
CA GLN A 123 12.03 -11.70 21.19
C GLN A 123 10.85 -12.08 20.29
N GLY A 124 11.13 -12.47 19.05
CA GLY A 124 10.13 -12.97 18.10
C GLY A 124 9.70 -11.98 17.00
N THR A 125 10.19 -10.74 16.98
CA THR A 125 9.94 -9.82 15.85
C THR A 125 11.03 -10.00 14.79
N SER A 126 10.64 -10.37 13.57
CA SER A 126 11.58 -10.53 12.46
C SER A 126 12.02 -9.20 11.84
N ASP A 127 13.16 -9.22 11.17
CA ASP A 127 13.65 -8.08 10.41
C ASP A 127 12.68 -7.62 9.30
N ASP A 128 11.92 -8.55 8.72
CA ASP A 128 10.89 -8.24 7.72
C ASP A 128 9.73 -7.47 8.35
N THR A 129 9.26 -7.88 9.53
CA THR A 129 8.24 -7.15 10.29
C THR A 129 8.73 -5.77 10.69
N ILE A 130 9.96 -5.66 11.20
CA ILE A 130 10.56 -4.37 11.54
C ILE A 130 10.61 -3.47 10.31
N ALA A 131 11.07 -3.99 9.17
CA ALA A 131 11.13 -3.25 7.93
C ALA A 131 9.74 -2.78 7.45
N ALA A 132 8.72 -3.63 7.56
CA ALA A 132 7.33 -3.29 7.23
C ALA A 132 6.79 -2.16 8.11
N VAL A 133 7.00 -2.24 9.44
CA VAL A 133 6.56 -1.22 10.40
C VAL A 133 7.27 0.12 10.13
N LEU A 134 8.60 0.11 9.95
CA LEU A 134 9.38 1.30 9.62
C LEU A 134 8.88 1.96 8.32
N ALA A 135 8.63 1.17 7.29
CA ALA A 135 8.14 1.67 6.02
C ALA A 135 6.71 2.24 6.12
N THR A 136 5.88 1.68 6.99
CA THR A 136 4.52 2.16 7.29
C THR A 136 4.57 3.50 8.01
N LEU A 137 5.35 3.58 9.11
CA LEU A 137 5.55 4.82 9.86
C LEU A 137 6.07 5.94 8.95
N ASN A 138 7.05 5.64 8.11
CA ASN A 138 7.59 6.62 7.16
C ASN A 138 6.55 7.13 6.18
N GLU A 139 5.66 6.26 5.68
CA GLU A 139 4.58 6.68 4.76
C GLU A 139 3.55 7.58 5.47
N VAL A 140 3.22 7.25 6.73
CA VAL A 140 2.24 7.99 7.54
C VAL A 140 2.73 9.39 7.91
N ILE A 141 3.98 9.52 8.37
CA ILE A 141 4.52 10.83 8.78
C ILE A 141 4.95 11.70 7.60
N LYS A 142 5.14 11.12 6.41
CA LYS A 142 5.64 11.86 5.24
C LYS A 142 4.76 13.07 4.94
N LYS A 143 5.35 14.27 5.07
CA LYS A 143 4.68 15.57 4.89
C LYS A 143 3.59 15.88 5.93
N ASN A 144 3.56 15.19 7.07
CA ASN A 144 2.65 15.48 8.18
C ASN A 144 3.42 15.60 9.50
N ALA A 145 3.58 16.83 9.98
CA ALA A 145 4.37 17.12 11.17
C ALA A 145 3.67 16.72 12.49
N GLU A 146 2.33 16.72 12.53
CA GLU A 146 1.57 16.25 13.70
C GLU A 146 1.79 14.76 13.95
N PHE A 147 1.82 13.96 12.88
CA PHE A 147 2.13 12.53 12.99
C PHE A 147 3.60 12.28 13.30
N ALA A 148 4.52 13.09 12.77
CA ALA A 148 5.92 13.04 13.18
C ALA A 148 6.06 13.35 14.68
N ARG A 149 5.29 14.30 15.20
CA ARG A 149 5.22 14.59 16.64
C ARG A 149 4.64 13.42 17.43
N SER A 150 3.55 12.82 16.97
CA SER A 150 2.96 11.65 17.63
C SER A 150 3.92 10.45 17.65
N LEU A 151 4.74 10.28 16.60
CA LEU A 151 5.82 9.28 16.56
C LEU A 151 6.90 9.57 17.62
N LEU A 152 7.28 10.84 17.78
CA LEU A 152 8.19 11.27 18.83
C LEU A 152 7.61 11.00 20.22
N ASP A 153 6.39 11.44 20.49
CA ASP A 153 5.73 11.31 21.80
C ASP A 153 5.50 9.84 22.19
N ALA A 154 5.40 8.93 21.21
CA ALA A 154 5.33 7.49 21.43
C ALA A 154 6.69 6.83 21.72
N GLY A 155 7.78 7.59 21.77
CA GLY A 155 9.15 7.09 21.98
C GLY A 155 9.78 6.49 20.73
N GLY A 156 9.31 6.88 19.54
CA GLY A 156 9.79 6.33 18.27
C GLY A 156 11.23 6.72 17.97
N VAL A 157 11.66 7.93 18.34
CA VAL A 157 13.02 8.41 18.05
C VAL A 157 14.06 7.64 18.85
N GLU A 158 13.87 7.38 20.14
CA GLU A 158 14.84 6.58 20.91
C GLU A 158 15.01 5.18 20.32
N ARG A 159 13.91 4.53 19.94
CA ARG A 159 13.94 3.19 19.32
C ARG A 159 14.73 3.19 18.01
N LEU A 160 14.50 4.18 17.15
CA LEU A 160 15.23 4.33 15.89
C LEU A 160 16.72 4.59 16.10
N MET A 161 17.07 5.48 17.04
CA MET A 161 18.47 5.79 17.36
C MET A 161 19.20 4.57 17.92
N ASN A 162 18.56 3.80 18.81
CA ASN A 162 19.13 2.57 19.35
C ASN A 162 19.39 1.55 18.23
N MET A 163 18.41 1.37 17.33
CA MET A 163 18.53 0.48 16.17
C MET A 163 19.69 0.89 15.25
N SER A 164 19.82 2.17 14.92
CA SER A 164 20.89 2.69 14.06
C SER A 164 22.29 2.53 14.66
N ARG A 165 22.41 2.42 15.99
CA ARG A 165 23.68 2.15 16.69
C ARG A 165 24.06 0.66 16.65
N GLN A 166 23.09 -0.24 16.71
CA GLN A 166 23.28 -1.69 16.73
C GLN A 166 23.41 -2.30 15.32
N LYS A 167 24.37 -1.81 14.52
CA LYS A 167 24.50 -2.16 13.09
C LYS A 167 24.76 -3.65 12.81
N SER A 168 25.32 -4.39 13.75
CA SER A 168 25.58 -5.83 13.62
C SER A 168 24.35 -6.69 13.91
N LYS A 169 23.32 -6.15 14.58
CA LYS A 169 22.13 -6.89 14.99
C LYS A 169 21.07 -6.97 13.88
N TYR A 170 20.96 -5.94 13.06
CA TYR A 170 19.89 -5.79 12.07
C TYR A 170 20.42 -5.87 10.63
N THR A 171 19.58 -6.36 9.73
CA THR A 171 19.88 -6.41 8.29
C THR A 171 20.10 -5.01 7.71
N PRO A 172 20.86 -4.90 6.59
CA PRO A 172 21.05 -3.64 5.89
C PRO A 172 19.73 -2.97 5.46
N ARG A 173 18.69 -3.76 5.18
CA ARG A 173 17.36 -3.27 4.81
C ARG A 173 16.69 -2.51 5.97
N VAL A 174 16.67 -3.11 7.16
CA VAL A 174 16.13 -2.49 8.37
C VAL A 174 16.87 -1.19 8.69
N LEU A 175 18.20 -1.23 8.69
CA LEU A 175 19.02 -0.04 8.96
C LEU A 175 18.78 1.09 7.96
N LYS A 176 18.57 0.75 6.67
CA LYS A 176 18.21 1.71 5.62
C LYS A 176 16.86 2.37 5.90
N PHE A 177 15.84 1.60 6.25
CA PHE A 177 14.51 2.15 6.55
C PHE A 177 14.49 2.97 7.83
N ALA A 178 15.20 2.54 8.88
CA ALA A 178 15.35 3.33 10.10
C ALA A 178 16.03 4.68 9.82
N SER A 179 17.11 4.67 9.05
CA SER A 179 17.82 5.90 8.64
C SER A 179 16.94 6.81 7.79
N GLN A 180 16.10 6.24 6.91
CA GLN A 180 15.17 7.01 6.10
C GLN A 180 14.07 7.66 6.95
N LEU A 181 13.54 6.93 7.94
CA LEU A 181 12.52 7.44 8.86
C LEU A 181 13.09 8.56 9.75
N LEU A 182 14.30 8.38 10.29
CA LEU A 182 15.03 9.44 11.00
C LEU A 182 15.25 10.68 10.12
N PHE A 183 15.68 10.47 8.87
CA PHE A 183 15.83 11.58 7.93
C PHE A 183 14.51 12.32 7.72
N THR A 184 13.41 11.61 7.49
CA THR A 184 12.07 12.22 7.34
C THR A 184 11.65 12.97 8.60
N MET A 185 11.90 12.42 9.79
CA MET A 185 11.69 13.11 11.07
C MET A 185 12.44 14.44 11.17
N TRP A 186 13.66 14.53 10.63
CA TRP A 186 14.47 15.76 10.61
C TRP A 186 14.00 16.81 9.59
N GLN A 187 13.30 16.37 8.53
CA GLN A 187 12.73 17.27 7.53
C GLN A 187 11.57 18.11 8.11
N HIS A 188 10.94 17.65 9.19
CA HIS A 188 9.94 18.41 9.94
C HIS A 188 10.62 19.49 10.79
N GLN A 189 10.75 20.69 10.20
CA GLN A 189 11.53 21.78 10.79
C GLN A 189 10.96 22.26 12.14
N ASP A 190 9.65 22.16 12.32
CA ASP A 190 8.90 22.51 13.51
C ASP A 190 9.25 21.63 14.73
N LEU A 191 9.76 20.42 14.50
CA LEU A 191 10.20 19.53 15.57
C LEU A 191 11.67 19.72 15.96
N ARG A 192 12.45 20.49 15.21
CA ARG A 192 13.90 20.66 15.46
C ARG A 192 14.21 21.24 16.83
N ASP A 193 13.41 22.19 17.30
CA ASP A 193 13.62 22.77 18.63
C ASP A 193 13.27 21.78 19.74
N VAL A 194 12.30 20.89 19.49
CA VAL A 194 11.99 19.78 20.42
C VAL A 194 13.14 18.80 20.47
N TYR A 195 13.71 18.41 19.32
CA TYR A 195 14.86 17.50 19.27
C TYR A 195 16.09 18.08 19.99
N LYS A 196 16.40 19.37 19.78
CA LYS A 196 17.51 20.05 20.46
C LYS A 196 17.33 20.08 21.99
N LYS A 197 16.10 20.27 22.48
CA LYS A 197 15.79 20.20 23.92
C LYS A 197 16.04 18.81 24.51
N HIS A 198 15.89 17.75 23.70
CA HIS A 198 16.25 16.36 24.07
C HIS A 198 17.74 16.06 23.84
N GLY A 199 18.54 17.03 23.40
CA GLY A 199 19.97 16.88 23.17
C GLY A 199 20.35 16.30 21.80
N TRP A 200 19.39 16.02 20.91
CA TRP A 200 19.67 15.48 19.58
C TRP A 200 20.05 16.57 18.57
N LYS A 201 20.92 16.20 17.64
CA LYS A 201 21.47 17.07 16.60
C LYS A 201 21.23 16.46 15.21
N GLU A 202 21.46 17.25 14.18
CA GLU A 202 21.27 16.83 12.78
C GLU A 202 22.00 15.52 12.44
N GLN A 203 23.22 15.37 12.95
CA GLN A 203 24.07 14.21 12.68
C GLN A 203 23.47 12.91 13.23
N ASP A 204 22.61 12.99 14.24
CA ASP A 204 21.92 11.82 14.80
C ASP A 204 20.82 11.32 13.84
N PHE A 205 20.19 12.22 13.08
CA PHE A 205 19.09 11.88 12.16
C PHE A 205 19.54 11.70 10.71
N VAL A 206 20.59 12.42 10.29
CA VAL A 206 21.01 12.54 8.90
C VAL A 206 22.36 11.83 8.71
N THR A 207 22.32 10.60 8.19
CA THR A 207 23.53 9.92 7.72
C THR A 207 23.94 10.47 6.36
N LYS A 208 25.24 10.77 6.16
CA LYS A 208 25.80 11.33 4.92
C LYS A 208 25.31 10.63 3.64
N THR A 209 25.20 9.30 3.67
CA THR A 209 24.73 8.47 2.54
C THR A 209 23.26 8.71 2.15
N ILE A 210 22.40 9.08 3.10
CA ILE A 210 20.96 9.32 2.84
C ILE A 210 20.72 10.75 2.36
N ALA A 211 21.44 11.73 2.92
CA ALA A 211 21.38 13.11 2.46
C ALA A 211 21.70 13.24 0.98
N SER A 212 22.80 12.61 0.53
CA SER A 212 23.23 12.65 -0.88
C SER A 212 22.25 11.99 -1.86
N ARG A 213 21.57 10.89 -1.47
CA ARG A 213 20.59 10.23 -2.35
C ARG A 213 19.28 11.02 -2.46
N ASN A 214 18.83 11.65 -1.38
CA ASN A 214 17.56 12.38 -1.38
C ASN A 214 17.66 13.75 -2.07
N LEU A 215 18.82 14.43 -2.05
CA LEU A 215 19.06 15.61 -2.89
C LEU A 215 18.88 15.31 -4.39
N ASN A 216 19.21 14.09 -4.83
CA ASN A 216 19.02 13.65 -6.21
C ASN A 216 17.56 13.24 -6.51
N SER A 217 16.73 12.98 -5.50
CA SER A 217 15.32 12.59 -5.68
C SER A 217 14.36 13.79 -5.67
N SER A 218 14.80 14.99 -5.29
CA SER A 218 14.02 16.24 -5.33
C SER A 218 13.88 16.85 -6.73
N ASN A 219 14.69 16.42 -7.71
CA ASN A 219 14.45 16.67 -9.12
C ASN A 219 13.72 15.44 -9.70
N GLY A 220 12.48 15.62 -10.14
CA GLY A 220 11.66 14.53 -10.67
C GLY A 220 12.37 13.73 -11.77
N GLY A 221 12.73 12.48 -11.47
CA GLY A 221 13.36 11.59 -12.45
C GLY A 221 13.88 10.29 -11.87
N ALA A 222 13.26 9.19 -12.32
CA ALA A 222 13.78 7.82 -12.40
C ALA A 222 14.13 7.04 -11.11
N GLY A 223 13.60 5.81 -11.06
CA GLY A 223 13.78 4.85 -9.98
C GLY A 223 15.22 4.45 -9.73
N GLY A 224 15.58 4.35 -8.45
CA GLY A 224 16.84 3.78 -8.01
C GLY A 224 16.83 2.26 -8.16
N SER A 225 17.82 1.74 -8.89
CA SER A 225 18.13 0.32 -9.04
C SER A 225 18.27 -0.38 -7.68
N TYR A 226 17.50 -1.44 -7.49
CA TYR A 226 17.69 -2.41 -6.41
C TYR A 226 18.44 -3.61 -7.00
N SER A 227 19.70 -3.78 -6.60
CA SER A 227 20.42 -5.04 -6.80
C SER A 227 19.89 -6.06 -5.81
N ASP A 228 19.25 -7.08 -6.38
CA ASP A 228 18.57 -8.20 -5.73
C ASP A 228 19.59 -9.28 -5.41
N ASN A 229 19.63 -9.76 -4.16
CA ASN A 229 20.27 -11.04 -3.85
C ASN A 229 19.68 -11.62 -2.56
N SER A 230 18.55 -12.31 -2.68
CA SER A 230 18.15 -13.41 -1.79
C SER A 230 17.14 -14.33 -2.47
N PRO A 231 17.18 -15.65 -2.22
CA PRO A 231 16.46 -16.66 -3.00
C PRO A 231 14.97 -16.61 -2.65
N ASN A 232 14.19 -15.98 -3.52
CA ASN A 232 12.76 -15.76 -3.30
C ASN A 232 11.95 -16.86 -4.00
N SER A 233 11.07 -17.54 -3.27
CA SER A 233 10.04 -18.39 -3.86
C SER A 233 9.17 -17.52 -4.78
N PRO A 234 8.97 -17.89 -6.07
CA PRO A 234 8.39 -17.00 -7.08
C PRO A 234 6.94 -16.58 -6.78
N ASN A 235 6.27 -17.22 -5.81
CA ASN A 235 4.88 -16.96 -5.42
C ASN A 235 4.73 -16.00 -4.22
N ASN A 236 5.82 -15.55 -3.58
CA ASN A 236 5.70 -14.67 -2.42
C ASN A 236 5.61 -13.19 -2.85
N THR A 237 4.40 -12.63 -2.86
CA THR A 237 4.15 -11.23 -3.25
C THR A 237 4.50 -10.21 -2.16
N LEU A 238 4.70 -10.66 -0.90
CA LEU A 238 4.90 -9.80 0.28
C LEU A 238 6.15 -8.91 0.20
N ASN A 239 7.16 -9.34 -0.58
CA ASN A 239 8.47 -8.68 -0.62
C ASN A 239 8.72 -7.78 -1.83
N ARG A 240 7.74 -7.61 -2.74
CA ARG A 240 7.95 -6.84 -3.99
C ARG A 240 7.91 -5.32 -3.76
N PRO A 241 8.84 -4.53 -4.34
CA PRO A 241 8.76 -3.07 -4.30
C PRO A 241 7.53 -2.56 -5.08
N MET A 242 6.93 -1.47 -4.56
CA MET A 242 5.74 -0.82 -5.12
C MET A 242 5.94 -0.41 -6.58
N ALA A 243 4.91 -0.57 -7.43
CA ALA A 243 4.93 -0.01 -8.78
C ALA A 243 5.12 1.52 -8.71
N SER A 244 6.08 2.03 -9.47
CA SER A 244 6.74 3.32 -9.29
C SER A 244 5.81 4.54 -9.26
N GLN A 245 6.22 5.52 -8.45
CA GLN A 245 5.55 6.78 -8.12
C GLN A 245 5.62 7.86 -9.24
N SER A 246 5.78 7.48 -10.50
CA SER A 246 6.02 8.45 -11.58
C SER A 246 5.13 8.16 -12.78
N GLY A 247 3.99 8.85 -12.89
CA GLY A 247 3.26 9.11 -14.14
C GLY A 247 2.89 7.92 -15.03
N THR A 248 3.10 6.68 -14.61
CA THR A 248 2.82 5.50 -15.41
C THR A 248 1.38 5.10 -15.17
N ARG A 249 0.52 5.53 -16.11
CA ARG A 249 -0.71 4.81 -16.42
C ARG A 249 -0.34 3.33 -16.52
N TYR A 250 -0.81 2.51 -15.59
CA TYR A 250 -0.64 1.06 -15.64
C TYR A 250 -1.37 0.57 -16.91
N GLU A 251 -0.62 0.36 -17.99
CA GLU A 251 -1.10 -0.28 -19.21
C GLU A 251 -0.65 -1.73 -19.19
N ASP A 252 -1.43 -2.58 -18.52
CA ASP A 252 -1.27 -4.02 -18.66
C ASP A 252 -1.79 -4.45 -20.05
N ARG A 253 -0.87 -4.88 -20.92
CA ARG A 253 -1.18 -5.40 -22.26
C ARG A 253 -1.52 -6.90 -22.25
N THR A 254 -1.38 -7.57 -21.12
CA THR A 254 -1.60 -9.03 -20.98
C THR A 254 -3.02 -9.38 -20.58
N MET A 255 -3.71 -8.52 -19.81
CA MET A 255 -5.14 -8.64 -19.53
C MET A 255 -5.97 -7.79 -20.50
N LYS A 256 -6.40 -8.39 -21.62
CA LYS A 256 -7.40 -7.76 -22.49
C LYS A 256 -8.74 -7.72 -21.73
N ARG A 257 -9.24 -6.51 -21.44
CA ARG A 257 -10.63 -6.34 -21.00
C ARG A 257 -11.53 -6.99 -22.04
N GLN A 258 -12.19 -8.08 -21.71
CA GLN A 258 -13.28 -8.59 -22.53
C GLN A 258 -14.36 -7.51 -22.49
N GLN A 259 -14.43 -6.70 -23.55
CA GLN A 259 -15.63 -5.91 -23.80
C GLN A 259 -16.77 -6.91 -23.81
N ALA A 260 -17.71 -6.75 -22.87
CA ALA A 260 -18.95 -7.48 -22.92
C ALA A 260 -19.52 -7.31 -24.33
N SER A 261 -19.52 -8.38 -25.10
CA SER A 261 -20.15 -8.46 -26.40
C SER A 261 -21.62 -8.16 -26.16
N SER A 262 -22.02 -6.93 -26.46
CA SER A 262 -23.41 -6.57 -26.64
C SER A 262 -23.84 -7.27 -27.91
N SER A 263 -24.40 -8.47 -27.76
CA SER A 263 -25.22 -9.09 -28.79
C SER A 263 -26.47 -8.23 -28.97
N ALA A 264 -26.32 -7.11 -29.68
CA ALA A 264 -27.41 -6.43 -30.33
C ALA A 264 -27.60 -7.12 -31.69
N ASN A 265 -28.49 -8.10 -31.66
CA ASN A 265 -29.15 -8.67 -32.82
C ASN A 265 -29.71 -7.52 -33.67
N ASN A 266 -29.18 -7.31 -34.87
CA ASN A 266 -29.93 -6.63 -35.92
C ASN A 266 -29.49 -7.18 -37.29
N GLY A 267 -30.24 -8.16 -37.78
CA GLY A 267 -30.14 -8.65 -39.14
C GLY A 267 -30.52 -7.55 -40.12
N GLY A 268 -29.51 -6.91 -40.72
CA GLY A 268 -29.67 -6.11 -41.92
C GLY A 268 -29.52 -7.00 -43.14
N GLN A 269 -30.57 -7.73 -43.49
CA GLN A 269 -30.67 -8.40 -44.79
C GLN A 269 -30.95 -7.32 -45.84
N ALA A 270 -29.95 -7.01 -46.66
CA ALA A 270 -30.09 -6.12 -47.80
C ALA A 270 -31.01 -6.78 -48.84
N MET A 271 -32.25 -6.31 -48.95
CA MET A 271 -33.16 -6.62 -50.04
C MET A 271 -32.81 -5.74 -51.25
N SER A 272 -32.19 -6.36 -52.25
CA SER A 272 -31.97 -5.77 -53.57
C SER A 272 -33.30 -5.69 -54.33
N LEU A 273 -33.77 -4.48 -54.62
CA LEU A 273 -34.90 -4.20 -55.52
C LEU A 273 -34.44 -4.31 -56.99
N PRO A 274 -35.23 -4.89 -57.92
CA PRO A 274 -34.94 -4.84 -59.34
C PRO A 274 -35.36 -3.48 -59.95
N PRO A 275 -34.76 -3.05 -61.08
CA PRO A 275 -35.09 -1.78 -61.71
C PRO A 275 -36.45 -1.83 -62.42
N GLY A 276 -37.18 -0.72 -62.32
CA GLY A 276 -38.52 -0.56 -62.88
C GLY A 276 -38.53 -0.42 -64.39
N ASP A 277 -39.50 -1.08 -65.02
CA ASP A 277 -39.92 -0.82 -66.39
C ASP A 277 -41.31 -0.19 -66.36
N GLY A 278 -41.40 1.04 -66.83
CA GLY A 278 -42.58 1.89 -66.80
C GLY A 278 -42.77 2.54 -68.15
N THR A 279 -43.36 1.80 -69.10
CA THR A 279 -43.95 2.38 -70.31
C THR A 279 -45.48 2.25 -70.24
N ILE A 280 -46.10 3.41 -70.03
CA ILE A 280 -47.55 3.62 -70.05
C ILE A 280 -48.02 3.64 -71.53
N LYS A 281 -49.01 2.78 -71.84
CA LYS A 281 -49.85 2.89 -73.04
C LYS A 281 -50.83 4.07 -72.86
N MET A 282 -50.84 5.00 -73.82
CA MET A 282 -52.01 5.83 -74.13
C MET A 282 -52.64 5.36 -75.46
N GLY A 283 -53.97 5.46 -75.57
CA GLY A 283 -54.82 5.01 -76.68
C GLY A 283 -54.46 5.64 -78.05
N ARG A 284 -54.99 5.18 -79.18
CA ARG A 284 -56.30 4.63 -79.53
C ARG A 284 -56.16 3.39 -80.41
#